data_AF-A0A850XU90-F1
#
_entry.id   AF-A0A850XU90-F1
#
_cell.length_a   1.000
_cell.length_b   1.000
_cell.length_c   1.000
_cell.angle_alpha   90.00
_cell.angle_beta   90.00
_cell.angle_gamma   90.00
#
_symmetry.space_group_name_H-M   'P 1'
#
loop_
_entity.id
_entity.type
_entity.pdbx_description
1 polymer ?
#
loop_
_entity_poly.entity_id
_entity_poly.type
_entity_poly.pdbx_seq_one_letter_code
_entity_poly.pdbx_strand_id
1 'polypeptide(L)'
;AVLVESLLVLAVVLSVHAAAWDRFSWCAVALALQAFYAQFKWDRLLRLGGAVFQFRGAANSGLLPASMVMPLLGVVMKERCRAAGIVYFERLGVVVASAGMLLALFLSVLAVGITKPVPTNTCVLTGIAGSVVIYTMKHSLTVSEVIEVLEVLLIFVYLSMILLYLLPRCFTPGEALLVLGGVSFVLNQLIKRSLNVIEGRGDPIDFFLLVAVVGVVLLGLFFTVLFFFMDSGTWISSVFFHMMTAVLGLGVIMPWLYRLIQRNPLFWLLQFLFQTQTRLYLLVYWTFLAASACGVVFYQNAKRSSESKKHQASTITRKYFHFIVVATYVPGLIYDRQLLYVASVLCLAVFVFLEYVRYFRIKPFGQTLRHLLSLFLDERDSGPLILTHIYLLLGMSLPVWLFPRSCAPKGTLPGAGALVPYSGVLAVGVGDTIASVFGSTMGEIKWPGTKKTFEGTMTAIFAQIIAVALILIFDSSVNLNASYAWILASVSLVSLLEAYTTQIDNLLLPLYLQIMLMA
;
A
#
# COMPACT_ATOMS: atom_id res chain seq x y z
N ALA A 1 -17.40 15.96 -4.46
CA ALA A 1 -16.24 15.06 -4.29
C ALA A 1 -15.81 14.91 -2.84
N VAL A 2 -14.99 15.81 -2.27
CA VAL A 2 -14.34 15.63 -0.95
C VAL A 2 -15.32 15.28 0.18
N LEU A 3 -16.46 15.97 0.28
CA LEU A 3 -17.47 15.66 1.32
C LEU A 3 -18.03 14.24 1.20
N VAL A 4 -18.26 13.76 -0.03
CA VAL A 4 -18.81 12.42 -0.28
C VAL A 4 -17.76 11.36 0.02
N GLU A 5 -16.50 11.57 -0.40
CA GLU A 5 -15.36 10.72 0.00
C GLU A 5 -15.29 10.59 1.53
N SER A 6 -15.39 11.71 2.25
CA SER A 6 -15.40 11.69 3.71
C SER A 6 -16.59 10.94 4.32
N LEU A 7 -17.78 11.06 3.74
CA LEU A 7 -18.97 10.31 4.18
C LEU A 7 -18.80 8.81 3.97
N LEU A 8 -18.22 8.39 2.84
CA LEU A 8 -17.94 6.98 2.55
C LEU A 8 -16.90 6.40 3.51
N VAL A 9 -15.83 7.16 3.79
CA VAL A 9 -14.84 6.76 4.82
C VAL A 9 -15.48 6.66 6.20
N LEU A 10 -16.34 7.61 6.57
CA LEU A 10 -17.06 7.56 7.85
C LEU A 10 -18.01 6.36 7.92
N ALA A 11 -18.67 5.99 6.81
CA ALA A 11 -19.48 4.78 6.74
C ALA A 11 -18.66 3.50 6.97
N VAL A 12 -17.44 3.42 6.42
CA VAL A 12 -16.49 2.33 6.73
C VAL A 12 -16.17 2.32 8.23
N VAL A 13 -15.79 3.47 8.79
CA VAL A 13 -15.44 3.60 10.22
C VAL A 13 -16.60 3.14 11.10
N LEU A 14 -17.83 3.57 10.79
CA LEU A 14 -19.03 3.18 11.53
C LEU A 14 -19.35 1.69 11.37
N SER A 15 -19.09 1.11 10.20
CA SER A 15 -19.27 -0.33 9.95
C SER A 15 -18.29 -1.16 10.80
N VAL A 16 -17.01 -0.78 10.83
CA VAL A 16 -16.00 -1.40 11.70
C VAL A 16 -16.33 -1.18 13.17
N HIS A 17 -16.81 0.01 13.53
CA HIS A 17 -17.21 0.32 14.90
C HIS A 17 -18.39 -0.54 15.36
N ALA A 18 -19.41 -0.73 14.53
CA ALA A 18 -20.54 -1.60 14.82
C ALA A 18 -20.12 -3.07 14.98
N ALA A 19 -19.13 -3.52 14.21
CA ALA A 19 -18.61 -4.89 14.29
C ALA A 19 -17.72 -5.14 15.52
N ALA A 20 -16.80 -4.22 15.83
CA ALA A 20 -15.82 -4.40 16.91
C ALA A 20 -16.33 -3.93 18.29
N TRP A 21 -17.10 -2.83 18.33
CA TRP A 21 -17.69 -2.24 19.54
C TRP A 21 -16.75 -2.19 20.77
N ASP A 22 -15.64 -1.48 20.66
CA ASP A 22 -14.62 -1.41 21.72
C ASP A 22 -14.01 -0.01 21.86
N ARG A 23 -13.09 0.15 22.83
CA ARG A 23 -12.46 1.45 23.10
C ARG A 23 -11.66 1.97 21.91
N PHE A 24 -11.02 1.08 21.15
CA PHE A 24 -10.22 1.46 19.98
C PHE A 24 -11.10 1.87 18.79
N SER A 25 -12.25 1.23 18.60
CA SER A 25 -13.19 1.62 17.54
C SER A 25 -13.87 2.96 17.85
N TRP A 26 -14.15 3.27 19.12
CA TRP A 26 -14.54 4.62 19.55
C TRP A 26 -13.44 5.66 19.30
N CYS A 27 -12.18 5.32 19.57
CA CYS A 27 -11.03 6.18 19.22
C CYS A 27 -10.94 6.41 17.71
N ALA A 28 -11.20 5.40 16.89
CA ALA A 28 -11.23 5.53 15.44
C ALA A 28 -12.35 6.49 14.96
N VAL A 29 -13.54 6.44 15.58
CA VAL A 29 -14.63 7.41 15.31
C VAL A 29 -14.20 8.83 15.67
N ALA A 30 -13.63 9.03 16.85
CA ALA A 30 -13.15 10.35 17.28
C ALA A 30 -12.05 10.89 16.34
N LEU A 31 -11.12 10.03 15.93
CA LEU A 31 -10.07 10.36 14.98
C LEU A 31 -10.62 10.67 13.59
N ALA A 32 -11.63 9.95 13.11
CA ALA A 32 -12.27 10.20 11.81
C ALA A 32 -12.90 11.59 11.78
N LEU A 33 -13.65 11.96 12.83
CA LEU A 33 -14.22 13.29 12.97
C LEU A 33 -13.13 14.36 13.02
N GLN A 34 -12.07 14.15 13.78
CA GLN A 34 -10.93 15.06 13.86
C GLN A 34 -10.25 15.23 12.49
N ALA A 35 -9.92 14.13 11.81
CA ALA A 35 -9.23 14.12 10.52
C ALA A 35 -10.09 14.76 9.41
N PHE A 36 -11.42 14.65 9.47
CA PHE A 36 -12.33 15.36 8.56
C PHE A 36 -12.12 16.88 8.60
N TYR A 37 -12.05 17.47 9.80
CA TYR A 37 -11.81 18.92 9.94
C TYR A 37 -10.37 19.29 9.58
N ALA A 38 -9.39 18.46 9.92
CA ALA A 38 -7.99 18.70 9.59
C ALA A 38 -7.72 18.65 8.08
N GLN A 39 -8.42 17.79 7.33
CA GLN A 39 -8.29 17.65 5.88
C GLN A 39 -8.52 18.99 5.16
N PHE A 40 -9.56 19.74 5.51
CA PHE A 40 -9.82 21.04 4.89
C PHE A 40 -8.74 22.09 5.20
N LYS A 41 -8.06 21.99 6.35
CA LYS A 41 -6.94 22.88 6.69
C LYS A 41 -5.72 22.53 5.85
N TRP A 42 -5.41 21.24 5.70
CA TRP A 42 -4.38 20.76 4.79
C TRP A 42 -4.64 21.19 3.35
N ASP A 43 -5.85 20.99 2.83
CA ASP A 43 -6.21 21.40 1.46
C ASP A 43 -6.00 22.91 1.25
N ARG A 44 -6.35 23.73 2.26
CA ARG A 44 -6.11 25.18 2.22
C ARG A 44 -4.61 25.50 2.25
N LEU A 45 -3.84 24.86 3.13
CA LEU A 45 -2.39 25.05 3.22
C LEU A 45 -1.68 24.73 1.90
N LEU A 46 -2.06 23.61 1.27
CA LEU A 46 -1.53 23.19 -0.02
C LEU A 46 -1.84 24.21 -1.12
N ARG A 47 -3.07 24.72 -1.20
CA ARG A 47 -3.47 25.74 -2.18
C ARG A 47 -2.74 27.06 -2.01
N LEU A 48 -2.41 27.43 -0.77
CA LEU A 48 -1.67 28.66 -0.46
C LEU A 48 -0.15 28.50 -0.58
N GLY A 49 0.36 27.30 -0.90
CA GLY A 49 1.80 27.03 -0.91
C GLY A 49 2.45 27.12 0.47
N GLY A 50 1.66 27.06 1.55
CA GLY A 50 2.14 27.22 2.93
C GLY A 50 2.61 25.92 3.59
N ALA A 51 2.71 24.83 2.83
CA ALA A 51 3.23 23.57 3.34
C ALA A 51 4.77 23.59 3.41
N VAL A 52 5.32 23.03 4.48
CA VAL A 52 6.78 22.93 4.69
C VAL A 52 7.44 22.09 3.59
N PHE A 53 6.78 21.02 3.17
CA PHE A 53 7.24 20.13 2.10
C PHE A 53 6.47 20.37 0.81
N GLN A 54 7.11 20.07 -0.33
CA GLN A 54 6.48 20.16 -1.64
C GLN A 54 5.64 18.89 -1.90
N PHE A 55 4.35 18.94 -1.59
CA PHE A 55 3.42 17.87 -1.94
C PHE A 55 2.88 18.03 -3.38
N ARG A 56 2.29 16.96 -3.92
CA ARG A 56 1.61 16.98 -5.22
C ARG A 56 0.36 17.86 -5.15
N GLY A 57 0.29 18.89 -5.99
CA GLY A 57 -0.77 19.92 -5.95
C GLY A 57 -2.08 19.58 -6.68
N ALA A 58 -2.10 18.56 -7.55
CA ALA A 58 -3.26 18.24 -8.39
C ALA A 58 -4.37 17.45 -7.67
N ALA A 59 -4.09 16.91 -6.47
CA ALA A 59 -5.01 16.10 -5.69
C ALA A 59 -5.42 16.81 -4.39
N ASN A 60 -6.54 16.38 -3.78
CA ASN A 60 -6.81 16.75 -2.39
C ASN A 60 -5.74 16.15 -1.46
N SER A 61 -5.71 16.59 -0.19
CA SER A 61 -4.72 16.08 0.76
C SER A 61 -4.87 14.59 1.04
N GLY A 62 -6.08 14.03 0.89
CA GLY A 62 -6.37 12.61 1.16
C GLY A 62 -6.18 12.21 2.61
N LEU A 63 -6.17 13.19 3.52
CA LEU A 63 -5.74 12.97 4.89
C LEU A 63 -6.72 12.07 5.65
N LEU A 64 -8.03 12.32 5.56
CA LEU A 64 -9.03 11.50 6.25
C LEU A 64 -8.96 10.03 5.81
N PRO A 65 -9.03 9.69 4.50
CA PRO A 65 -8.95 8.29 4.09
C PRO A 65 -7.64 7.64 4.56
N ALA A 66 -6.50 8.30 4.39
CA ALA A 66 -5.21 7.77 4.82
C ALA A 66 -5.13 7.58 6.35
N SER A 67 -5.68 8.52 7.13
CA SER A 67 -5.63 8.49 8.59
C SER A 67 -6.38 7.30 9.19
N MET A 68 -7.36 6.74 8.47
CA MET A 68 -8.20 5.66 8.96
C MET A 68 -7.66 4.27 8.62
N VAL A 69 -6.83 4.11 7.59
CA VAL A 69 -6.38 2.79 7.13
C VAL A 69 -5.65 2.02 8.23
N MET A 70 -4.57 2.58 8.80
CA MET A 70 -3.75 1.87 9.80
C MET A 70 -4.51 1.65 11.13
N PRO A 71 -5.26 2.64 11.67
CA PRO A 71 -6.13 2.41 12.84
C PRO A 71 -7.15 1.29 12.64
N LEU A 72 -7.93 1.35 11.55
CA LEU A 72 -8.98 0.37 11.31
C LEU A 72 -8.41 -1.01 11.04
N LEU A 73 -7.31 -1.12 10.29
CA LEU A 73 -6.61 -2.38 10.06
C LEU A 73 -6.16 -3.02 11.39
N GLY A 74 -5.61 -2.22 12.30
CA GLY A 74 -5.22 -2.70 13.63
C GLY A 74 -6.42 -3.19 14.45
N VAL A 75 -7.54 -2.48 14.42
CA VAL A 75 -8.79 -2.86 15.11
C VAL A 75 -9.33 -4.20 14.57
N VAL A 76 -9.48 -4.34 13.24
CA VAL A 76 -10.02 -5.59 12.67
C VAL A 76 -9.04 -6.76 12.84
N MET A 77 -7.73 -6.52 12.75
CA MET A 77 -6.72 -7.56 13.01
C MET A 77 -6.77 -8.04 14.46
N LYS A 78 -6.88 -7.11 15.42
CA LYS A 78 -7.04 -7.42 16.83
C LYS A 78 -8.24 -8.33 17.07
N GLU A 79 -9.43 -7.96 16.58
CA GLU A 79 -10.64 -8.76 16.81
C GLU A 79 -10.56 -10.15 16.17
N ARG A 80 -10.00 -10.26 14.96
CA ARG A 80 -9.81 -11.58 14.31
C ARG A 80 -8.83 -12.48 15.06
N CYS A 81 -7.70 -11.93 15.49
CA CYS A 81 -6.70 -12.69 16.23
C CYS A 81 -7.16 -13.05 17.65
N ARG A 82 -7.97 -12.18 18.28
CA ARG A 82 -8.65 -12.48 19.55
C ARG A 82 -9.63 -13.65 19.39
N ALA A 83 -10.45 -13.65 18.34
CA ALA A 83 -11.38 -14.74 18.05
C ALA A 83 -10.64 -16.07 17.76
N ALA A 84 -9.43 -16.00 17.20
CA ALA A 84 -8.57 -17.15 16.97
C ALA A 84 -7.77 -17.61 18.21
N GLY A 85 -7.82 -16.87 19.32
CA GLY A 85 -7.06 -17.18 20.54
C GLY A 85 -5.55 -16.90 20.45
N ILE A 86 -5.10 -16.09 19.48
CA ILE A 86 -3.69 -15.81 19.23
C ILE A 86 -3.29 -14.46 19.86
N VAL A 87 -2.91 -14.51 21.13
CA VAL A 87 -2.62 -13.32 21.96
C VAL A 87 -1.54 -12.41 21.35
N TYR A 88 -0.44 -12.98 20.82
CA TYR A 88 0.65 -12.16 20.26
C TYR A 88 0.17 -11.25 19.12
N PHE A 89 -0.61 -11.78 18.18
CA PHE A 89 -1.10 -11.00 17.03
C PHE A 89 -2.30 -10.11 17.40
N GLU A 90 -3.08 -10.48 18.43
CA GLU A 90 -4.07 -9.57 19.01
C GLU A 90 -3.38 -8.29 19.53
N ARG A 91 -2.30 -8.44 20.31
CA ARG A 91 -1.52 -7.31 20.85
C ARG A 91 -0.82 -6.52 19.74
N LEU A 92 -0.32 -7.20 18.70
CA LEU A 92 0.18 -6.53 17.49
C LEU A 92 -0.90 -5.65 16.85
N GLY A 93 -2.15 -6.11 16.79
CA GLY A 93 -3.29 -5.34 16.28
C GLY A 93 -3.55 -4.07 17.08
N VAL A 94 -3.47 -4.17 18.41
CA VAL A 94 -3.55 -3.03 19.32
C VAL A 94 -2.42 -2.02 19.04
N VAL A 95 -1.18 -2.49 18.86
CA VAL A 95 -0.03 -1.61 18.54
C VAL A 95 -0.19 -0.96 17.18
N VAL A 96 -0.61 -1.69 16.14
CA VAL A 96 -0.87 -1.14 14.80
C VAL A 96 -1.94 -0.05 14.87
N ALA A 97 -3.04 -0.31 15.58
CA ALA A 97 -4.12 0.65 15.74
C ALA A 97 -3.62 1.93 16.44
N SER A 98 -2.92 1.77 17.56
CA SER A 98 -2.39 2.86 18.38
C SER A 98 -1.34 3.69 17.65
N ALA A 99 -0.41 3.04 16.93
CA ALA A 99 0.59 3.71 16.11
C ALA A 99 -0.08 4.51 14.98
N GLY A 100 -1.02 3.91 14.26
CA GLY A 100 -1.78 4.60 13.21
C GLY A 100 -2.51 5.84 13.74
N MET A 101 -3.15 5.75 14.91
CA MET A 101 -3.84 6.87 15.53
C MET A 101 -2.87 8.00 15.90
N LEU A 102 -1.71 7.65 16.48
CA LEU A 102 -0.71 8.64 16.87
C LEU A 102 -0.07 9.34 15.66
N LEU A 103 0.23 8.60 14.59
CA LEU A 103 0.74 9.16 13.34
C LEU A 103 -0.25 10.14 12.70
N ALA A 104 -1.54 9.78 12.65
CA ALA A 104 -2.60 10.65 12.14
C ALA A 104 -2.77 11.92 12.99
N LEU A 105 -2.78 11.78 14.32
CA LEU A 105 -2.85 12.92 15.25
C LEU A 105 -1.64 13.85 15.09
N PHE A 106 -0.44 13.32 14.90
CA PHE A 106 0.76 14.12 14.68
C PHE A 106 0.64 15.00 13.42
N LEU A 107 0.21 14.44 12.28
CA LEU A 107 0.00 15.23 11.07
C LEU A 107 -1.12 16.26 11.21
N SER A 108 -2.15 15.94 11.96
CA SER A 108 -3.23 16.87 12.29
C SER A 108 -2.72 18.07 13.10
N VAL A 109 -1.92 17.82 14.15
CA VAL A 109 -1.31 18.87 14.97
C VAL A 109 -0.37 19.74 14.14
N LEU A 110 0.41 19.15 13.25
CA LEU A 110 1.30 19.89 12.34
C LEU A 110 0.51 20.87 11.45
N ALA A 111 -0.58 20.41 10.82
CA ALA A 111 -1.42 21.31 10.01
C ALA A 111 -2.03 22.45 10.84
N VAL A 112 -2.54 22.13 12.03
CA VAL A 112 -3.17 23.12 12.91
C VAL A 112 -2.15 24.16 13.36
N GLY A 113 -0.91 23.74 13.70
CA GLY A 113 0.16 24.64 14.14
C GLY A 113 0.66 25.58 13.04
N ILE A 114 0.67 25.13 11.79
CA ILE A 114 1.13 25.94 10.64
C ILE A 114 0.01 26.87 10.12
N THR A 115 -1.25 26.50 10.28
CA THR A 115 -2.39 27.27 9.76
C THR A 115 -2.59 28.59 10.52
N LYS A 116 -2.54 29.71 9.80
CA LYS A 116 -2.88 31.05 10.32
C LYS A 116 -4.11 31.65 9.62
N PRO A 117 -5.05 32.30 10.34
CA PRO A 117 -5.17 32.33 11.81
C PRO A 117 -5.48 30.94 12.39
N VAL A 118 -5.18 30.76 13.69
CA VAL A 118 -5.31 29.47 14.37
C VAL A 118 -6.77 28.97 14.30
N PRO A 119 -7.03 27.76 13.78
CA PRO A 119 -8.38 27.25 13.61
C PRO A 119 -8.95 26.70 14.92
N THR A 120 -9.48 27.56 15.79
CA THR A 120 -9.97 27.23 17.14
C THR A 120 -10.83 25.97 17.21
N ASN A 121 -11.85 25.83 16.35
CA ASN A 121 -12.72 24.65 16.34
C ASN A 121 -11.95 23.35 16.02
N THR A 122 -11.02 23.41 15.07
CA THR A 122 -10.18 22.25 14.71
C THR A 122 -9.20 21.94 15.84
N CYS A 123 -8.67 22.94 16.55
CA CYS A 123 -7.84 22.74 17.74
C CYS A 123 -8.61 22.02 18.85
N VAL A 124 -9.83 22.47 19.17
CA VAL A 124 -10.68 21.85 20.21
C VAL A 124 -10.96 20.40 19.87
N LEU A 125 -11.39 20.11 18.63
CA LEU A 125 -11.64 18.73 18.19
C LEU A 125 -10.38 17.87 18.22
N THR A 126 -9.23 18.41 17.83
CA THR A 126 -7.94 17.69 17.89
C THR A 126 -7.51 17.43 19.33
N GLY A 127 -7.74 18.38 20.25
CA GLY A 127 -7.48 18.20 21.67
C GLY A 127 -8.39 17.13 22.30
N ILE A 128 -9.68 17.13 21.98
CA ILE A 128 -10.63 16.11 22.47
C ILE A 128 -10.25 14.73 21.95
N ALA A 129 -10.10 14.57 20.63
CA ALA A 129 -9.75 13.28 20.02
C ALA A 129 -8.38 12.78 20.53
N GLY A 130 -7.38 13.66 20.60
CA GLY A 130 -6.07 13.33 21.14
C GLY A 130 -6.12 12.89 22.60
N SER A 131 -6.91 13.58 23.44
CA SER A 131 -7.07 13.21 24.85
C SER A 131 -7.72 11.83 25.02
N VAL A 132 -8.76 11.53 24.23
CA VAL A 132 -9.44 10.21 24.26
C VAL A 132 -8.50 9.09 23.82
N VAL A 133 -7.75 9.31 22.73
CA VAL A 133 -6.77 8.35 22.22
C VAL A 133 -5.67 8.09 23.25
N ILE A 134 -5.05 9.16 23.79
CA ILE A 134 -3.98 9.04 24.80
C ILE A 134 -4.51 8.35 26.07
N TYR A 135 -5.73 8.69 26.51
CA TYR A 135 -6.36 8.05 27.66
C TYR A 135 -6.54 6.53 27.43
N THR A 136 -7.03 6.15 26.25
CA THR A 136 -7.23 4.73 25.91
C THR A 136 -5.90 3.99 25.80
N MET A 137 -4.89 4.60 25.18
CA MET A 137 -3.54 4.04 25.10
C MET A 137 -2.95 3.82 26.50
N LYS A 138 -3.05 4.82 27.39
CA LYS A 138 -2.55 4.74 28.78
C LYS A 138 -3.14 3.56 29.56
N HIS A 139 -4.42 3.25 29.34
CA HIS A 139 -5.12 2.18 30.06
C HIS A 139 -5.07 0.81 29.38
N SER A 140 -4.62 0.72 28.12
CA SER A 140 -4.68 -0.52 27.32
C SER A 140 -3.31 -1.08 26.96
N LEU A 141 -2.31 -0.20 26.79
CA LEU A 141 -0.96 -0.57 26.40
C LEU A 141 -0.08 -0.86 27.62
N THR A 142 0.78 -1.86 27.47
CA THR A 142 1.92 -2.08 28.37
C THR A 142 3.02 -1.05 28.09
N VAL A 143 3.97 -0.92 29.01
CA VAL A 143 5.11 -0.01 28.86
C VAL A 143 5.90 -0.29 27.57
N SER A 144 6.14 -1.57 27.25
CA SER A 144 6.85 -1.96 26.03
C SER A 144 6.10 -1.59 24.75
N GLU A 145 4.77 -1.71 24.74
CA GLU A 145 3.93 -1.33 23.61
C GLU A 145 3.84 0.20 23.47
N VAL A 146 3.85 0.96 24.57
CA VAL A 146 3.94 2.44 24.52
C VAL A 146 5.26 2.88 23.89
N ILE A 147 6.38 2.26 24.31
CA ILE A 147 7.69 2.51 23.71
C ILE A 147 7.66 2.21 22.22
N GLU A 148 7.05 1.09 21.82
CA GLU A 148 6.90 0.72 20.41
C GLU A 148 6.20 1.78 19.57
N VAL A 149 5.07 2.28 20.07
CA VAL A 149 4.29 3.29 19.35
C VAL A 149 5.08 4.60 19.23
N LEU A 150 5.84 4.97 20.27
CA LEU A 150 6.69 6.16 20.25
C LEU A 150 7.89 6.00 19.30
N GLU A 151 8.51 4.82 19.25
CA GLU A 151 9.59 4.50 18.31
C GLU A 151 9.10 4.62 16.85
N VAL A 152 7.93 4.06 16.53
CA VAL A 152 7.31 4.18 15.20
C VAL A 152 7.05 5.65 14.83
N LEU A 153 6.52 6.45 15.77
CA LEU A 153 6.33 7.88 15.56
C LEU A 153 7.67 8.61 15.31
N LEU A 154 8.70 8.32 16.11
CA LEU A 154 10.01 8.94 15.98
C LEU A 154 10.63 8.64 14.62
N ILE A 155 10.61 7.36 14.21
CA ILE A 155 11.07 6.93 12.88
C ILE A 155 10.30 7.66 11.78
N PHE A 156 8.97 7.76 11.90
CA PHE A 156 8.13 8.47 10.94
C PHE A 156 8.50 9.94 10.80
N VAL A 157 8.76 10.65 11.91
CA VAL A 157 9.15 12.06 11.87
C VAL A 157 10.47 12.24 11.13
N TYR A 158 11.50 11.47 11.49
CA TYR A 158 12.81 11.56 10.83
C TYR A 158 12.74 11.16 9.35
N LEU A 159 12.04 10.07 9.04
CA LEU A 159 11.88 9.60 7.68
C LEU A 159 11.11 10.63 6.83
N SER A 160 10.10 11.30 7.41
CA SER A 160 9.38 12.38 6.74
C SER A 160 10.27 13.58 6.44
N MET A 161 11.10 14.00 7.39
CA MET A 161 12.04 15.12 7.18
C MET A 161 13.04 14.83 6.06
N ILE A 162 13.49 13.58 5.94
CA ILE A 162 14.45 13.17 4.91
C ILE A 162 13.73 12.95 3.57
N LEU A 163 12.76 12.03 3.51
CA LEU A 163 12.17 11.59 2.24
C LEU A 163 11.27 12.64 1.60
N LEU A 164 10.51 13.44 2.35
CA LEU A 164 9.67 14.48 1.75
C LEU A 164 10.48 15.65 1.20
N TYR A 165 11.72 15.82 1.68
CA TYR A 165 12.68 16.77 1.10
C TYR A 165 13.32 16.20 -0.17
N LEU A 166 13.73 14.92 -0.15
CA LEU A 166 14.36 14.24 -1.29
C LEU A 166 13.40 13.93 -2.44
N LEU A 167 12.10 13.79 -2.15
CA LEU A 167 11.07 13.35 -3.10
C LEU A 167 9.97 14.41 -3.26
N PRO A 168 10.30 15.63 -3.73
CA PRO A 168 9.32 16.69 -3.90
C PRO A 168 8.25 16.28 -4.92
N ARG A 169 6.99 16.56 -4.62
CA ARG A 169 5.80 16.31 -5.46
C ARG A 169 5.52 14.84 -5.78
N CYS A 170 6.18 13.90 -5.11
CA CYS A 170 5.88 12.47 -5.23
C CYS A 170 4.58 12.08 -4.51
N PHE A 171 4.30 12.70 -3.36
CA PHE A 171 3.21 12.29 -2.47
C PHE A 171 2.20 13.42 -2.24
N THR A 172 0.95 13.04 -1.97
CA THR A 172 0.03 13.85 -1.15
C THR A 172 0.34 13.64 0.34
N PRO A 173 -0.16 14.50 1.26
CA PRO A 173 -0.03 14.25 2.70
C PRO A 173 -0.59 12.89 3.14
N GLY A 174 -1.71 12.45 2.55
CA GLY A 174 -2.29 11.13 2.82
C GLY A 174 -1.43 9.97 2.32
N GLU A 175 -0.89 10.06 1.10
CA GLU A 175 0.04 9.05 0.58
C GLU A 175 1.32 8.96 1.40
N ALA A 176 1.86 10.12 1.80
CA ALA A 176 3.02 10.19 2.68
C ALA A 176 2.72 9.51 4.02
N LEU A 177 1.54 9.74 4.62
CA LEU A 177 1.12 9.07 5.84
C LEU A 177 1.11 7.54 5.69
N LEU A 178 0.51 7.02 4.62
CA LEU A 178 0.43 5.57 4.39
C LEU A 178 1.79 4.93 4.10
N VAL A 179 2.55 5.50 3.17
CA VAL A 179 3.84 4.94 2.73
C VAL A 179 4.88 5.07 3.83
N LEU A 180 5.07 6.29 4.37
CA LEU A 180 6.07 6.51 5.40
C LEU A 180 5.66 5.87 6.73
N GLY A 181 4.37 5.89 7.08
CA GLY A 181 3.87 5.18 8.27
C GLY A 181 4.10 3.67 8.18
N GLY A 182 3.83 3.07 7.02
CA GLY A 182 4.10 1.66 6.75
C GLY A 182 5.59 1.32 6.82
N VAL A 183 6.45 2.12 6.19
CA VAL A 183 7.92 1.93 6.25
C VAL A 183 8.43 2.08 7.68
N SER A 184 7.96 3.07 8.44
CA SER A 184 8.34 3.27 9.83
C SER A 184 7.96 2.08 10.71
N PHE A 185 6.77 1.53 10.51
CA PHE A 185 6.33 0.33 11.23
C PHE A 185 7.19 -0.87 10.87
N VAL A 186 7.46 -1.09 9.57
CA VAL A 186 8.30 -2.19 9.09
C VAL A 186 9.73 -2.09 9.63
N LEU A 187 10.32 -0.90 9.61
CA LEU A 187 11.67 -0.66 10.14
C LEU A 187 11.72 -0.96 11.65
N ASN A 188 10.74 -0.49 12.40
CA ASN A 188 10.63 -0.77 13.83
C ASN A 188 10.52 -2.27 14.12
N GLN A 189 9.64 -2.99 13.40
CA GLN A 189 9.50 -4.45 13.54
C GLN A 189 10.80 -5.18 13.22
N LEU A 190 11.54 -4.73 12.19
CA LEU A 190 12.80 -5.34 11.82
C LEU A 190 13.86 -5.14 12.91
N ILE A 191 13.97 -3.93 13.47
CA ILE A 191 14.88 -3.63 14.58
C ILE A 191 14.58 -4.54 15.78
N LYS A 192 13.32 -4.59 16.22
CA LYS A 192 12.93 -5.41 17.38
C LYS A 192 13.20 -6.90 17.18
N ARG A 193 12.87 -7.43 16.00
CA ARG A 193 13.15 -8.83 15.66
C ARG A 193 14.64 -9.12 15.56
N SER A 194 15.44 -8.14 15.12
CA SER A 194 16.90 -8.27 15.04
C SER A 194 17.59 -8.24 16.41
N LEU A 195 17.01 -7.54 17.39
CA LEU A 195 17.51 -7.49 18.76
C LEU A 195 17.10 -8.72 19.57
N ASN A 196 15.90 -9.26 19.31
CA ASN A 196 15.31 -10.38 20.04
C ASN A 196 15.37 -11.69 19.25
N VAL A 197 16.46 -11.94 18.49
CA VAL A 197 16.62 -13.19 17.74
C VAL A 197 16.73 -14.35 18.73
N ILE A 198 15.61 -15.03 18.98
CA ILE A 198 15.56 -16.28 19.73
C ILE A 198 15.82 -17.41 18.74
N GLU A 199 16.81 -18.26 19.03
CA GLU A 199 17.16 -19.41 18.20
C GLU A 199 15.93 -20.30 17.94
N GLY A 200 15.64 -20.55 16.65
CA GLY A 200 14.80 -21.67 16.21
C GLY A 200 13.28 -21.46 16.07
N ARG A 201 12.74 -20.23 15.97
CA ARG A 201 11.25 -20.03 15.97
C ARG A 201 10.60 -19.12 14.91
N GLY A 202 11.29 -18.70 13.84
CA GLY A 202 10.67 -17.85 12.80
C GLY A 202 10.56 -18.52 11.43
N ASP A 203 9.41 -18.42 10.77
CA ASP A 203 9.28 -18.77 9.34
C ASP A 203 10.12 -17.78 8.53
N PRO A 204 11.04 -18.22 7.65
CA PRO A 204 11.86 -17.32 6.85
C PRO A 204 11.06 -16.28 6.04
N ILE A 205 9.82 -16.63 5.67
CA ILE A 205 8.91 -15.74 4.93
C ILE A 205 8.58 -14.48 5.75
N ASP A 206 8.49 -14.60 7.07
CA ASP A 206 8.08 -13.51 7.97
C ASP A 206 9.12 -12.39 8.09
N PHE A 207 10.38 -12.65 7.71
CA PHE A 207 11.45 -11.65 7.72
C PHE A 207 11.73 -11.07 6.33
N PHE A 208 11.34 -11.78 5.27
CA PHE A 208 11.72 -11.45 3.90
C PHE A 208 11.19 -10.08 3.47
N LEU A 209 9.91 -9.78 3.71
CA LEU A 209 9.32 -8.47 3.43
C LEU A 209 10.02 -7.36 4.21
N LEU A 210 10.25 -7.57 5.51
CA LEU A 210 10.82 -6.53 6.38
C LEU A 210 12.22 -6.14 5.91
N VAL A 211 13.07 -7.13 5.67
CA VAL A 211 14.45 -6.89 5.22
C VAL A 211 14.48 -6.32 3.81
N ALA A 212 13.62 -6.78 2.90
CA ALA A 212 13.55 -6.25 1.55
C ALA A 212 13.15 -4.75 1.54
N VAL A 213 12.10 -4.38 2.28
CA VAL A 213 11.63 -2.98 2.37
C VAL A 213 12.69 -2.09 3.01
N VAL A 214 13.27 -2.49 4.14
CA VAL A 214 14.32 -1.69 4.80
C VAL A 214 15.58 -1.62 3.92
N GLY A 215 15.95 -2.73 3.27
CA GLY A 215 17.10 -2.80 2.36
C GLY A 215 16.98 -1.82 1.20
N VAL A 216 15.83 -1.77 0.51
CA VAL A 216 15.65 -0.82 -0.60
C VAL A 216 15.61 0.63 -0.13
N VAL A 217 14.99 0.93 1.02
CA VAL A 217 14.96 2.29 1.57
C VAL A 217 16.38 2.76 1.92
N LEU A 218 17.17 1.93 2.60
CA LEU A 218 18.56 2.23 2.93
C LEU A 218 19.42 2.42 1.67
N LEU A 219 19.22 1.57 0.66
CA LEU A 219 19.91 1.69 -0.63
C LEU A 219 19.59 3.02 -1.32
N GLY A 220 18.31 3.39 -1.36
CA GLY A 220 17.85 4.66 -1.94
C GLY A 220 18.42 5.87 -1.21
N LEU A 221 18.41 5.87 0.12
CA LEU A 221 19.01 6.94 0.93
C LEU A 221 20.51 7.07 0.66
N PHE A 222 21.24 5.95 0.68
CA PHE A 222 22.67 5.92 0.42
C PHE A 222 23.01 6.54 -0.96
N PHE A 223 22.35 6.08 -2.03
CA PHE A 223 22.64 6.59 -3.37
C PHE A 223 22.15 8.02 -3.59
N THR A 224 21.07 8.43 -2.94
CA THR A 224 20.62 9.83 -3.03
C THR A 224 21.66 10.77 -2.43
N VAL A 225 22.25 10.42 -1.28
CA VAL A 225 23.34 11.19 -0.67
C VAL A 225 24.59 11.13 -1.54
N LEU A 226 24.97 9.95 -2.04
CA LEU A 226 26.16 9.78 -2.86
C LEU A 226 26.10 10.61 -4.15
N PHE A 227 24.99 10.54 -4.89
CA PHE A 227 24.81 11.28 -6.14
C PHE A 227 24.45 12.75 -5.95
N PHE A 228 24.29 13.21 -4.71
CA PHE A 228 24.33 14.63 -4.41
C PHE A 228 25.74 15.21 -4.63
N PHE A 229 26.78 14.42 -4.36
CA PHE A 229 28.18 14.83 -4.49
C PHE A 229 28.86 14.34 -5.78
N MET A 230 28.23 13.44 -6.54
CA MET A 230 28.82 12.80 -7.71
C MET A 230 27.85 12.74 -8.89
N ASP A 231 28.32 13.03 -10.10
CA ASP A 231 27.50 12.88 -11.31
C ASP A 231 27.19 11.41 -11.58
N SER A 232 25.89 11.08 -11.61
CA SER A 232 25.38 9.73 -11.82
C SER A 232 25.39 9.29 -13.30
N GLY A 233 25.55 10.21 -14.25
CA GLY A 233 25.49 9.92 -15.70
C GLY A 233 26.74 9.25 -16.30
N THR A 234 27.83 9.14 -15.54
CA THR A 234 29.09 8.57 -16.03
C THR A 234 29.09 7.04 -15.96
N TRP A 235 29.92 6.39 -16.79
CA TRP A 235 30.10 4.93 -16.72
C TRP A 235 30.76 4.51 -15.40
N ILE A 236 31.68 5.31 -14.87
CA ILE A 236 32.37 5.05 -13.59
C ILE A 236 31.35 5.03 -12.45
N SER A 237 30.50 6.06 -12.36
CA SER A 237 29.43 6.12 -11.36
C SER A 237 28.43 4.97 -11.49
N SER A 238 28.18 4.51 -12.71
CA SER A 238 27.29 3.36 -12.95
C SER A 238 27.92 2.04 -12.51
N VAL A 239 29.21 1.82 -12.79
CA VAL A 239 29.96 0.65 -12.30
C VAL A 239 30.02 0.68 -10.77
N PHE A 240 30.28 1.85 -10.19
CA PHE A 240 30.27 2.04 -8.74
C PHE A 240 28.89 1.74 -8.13
N PHE A 241 27.80 2.21 -8.76
CA PHE A 241 26.44 1.90 -8.33
C PHE A 241 26.17 0.40 -8.28
N HIS A 242 26.49 -0.33 -9.35
CA HIS A 242 26.27 -1.78 -9.41
C HIS A 242 27.15 -2.52 -8.40
N MET A 243 28.43 -2.17 -8.31
CA MET A 243 29.36 -2.76 -7.34
C MET A 243 28.90 -2.52 -5.91
N MET A 244 28.57 -1.28 -5.56
CA MET A 244 28.13 -0.91 -4.21
C MET A 244 26.78 -1.54 -3.87
N THR A 245 25.86 -1.64 -4.83
CA THR A 245 24.61 -2.38 -4.63
C THR A 245 24.90 -3.85 -4.32
N ALA A 246 25.83 -4.48 -5.03
CA ALA A 246 26.25 -5.86 -4.75
C ALA A 246 26.92 -5.97 -3.36
N VAL A 247 27.78 -5.03 -2.98
CA VAL A 247 28.41 -5.00 -1.65
C VAL A 247 27.39 -4.85 -0.53
N LEU A 248 26.42 -3.93 -0.66
CA LEU A 248 25.37 -3.76 0.34
C LEU A 248 24.42 -4.97 0.37
N GLY A 249 24.05 -5.49 -0.80
CA GLY A 249 23.20 -6.68 -0.91
C GLY A 249 23.84 -7.93 -0.30
N LEU A 250 25.07 -8.25 -0.70
CA LEU A 250 25.78 -9.48 -0.28
C LEU A 250 26.48 -9.32 1.08
N GLY A 251 26.92 -8.12 1.43
CA GLY A 251 27.69 -7.84 2.65
C GLY A 251 26.86 -7.36 3.84
N VAL A 252 25.67 -6.78 3.61
CA VAL A 252 24.79 -6.29 4.69
C VAL A 252 23.46 -7.04 4.70
N ILE A 253 22.71 -7.00 3.60
CA ILE A 253 21.36 -7.56 3.54
C ILE A 253 21.37 -9.09 3.70
N MET A 254 22.24 -9.80 2.97
CA MET A 254 22.33 -11.26 3.04
C MET A 254 22.79 -11.79 4.41
N PRO A 255 23.85 -11.27 5.06
CA PRO A 255 24.22 -11.68 6.42
C PRO A 255 23.15 -11.34 7.46
N TRP A 256 22.42 -10.25 7.27
CA TRP A 256 21.30 -9.91 8.13
C TRP A 256 20.15 -10.90 8.00
N LEU A 257 19.77 -11.26 6.76
CA LEU A 257 18.81 -12.34 6.50
C LEU A 257 19.30 -13.67 7.09
N TYR A 258 20.57 -14.02 6.91
CA TYR A 258 21.15 -15.24 7.47
C TYR A 258 20.99 -15.30 8.98
N ARG A 259 21.26 -14.19 9.68
CA ARG A 259 21.09 -14.10 11.15
C ARG A 259 19.63 -14.27 11.57
N LEU A 260 18.67 -13.70 10.83
CA LEU A 260 17.25 -13.79 11.18
C LEU A 260 16.65 -15.17 10.85
N ILE A 261 16.99 -15.71 9.69
CA ILE A 261 16.49 -16.98 9.16
C ILE A 261 17.20 -18.18 9.81
N GLN A 262 18.42 -17.99 10.30
CA GLN A 262 19.31 -19.05 10.84
C GLN A 262 19.60 -20.16 9.82
N ARG A 263 19.48 -19.85 8.53
CA ARG A 263 19.83 -20.71 7.38
C ARG A 263 20.37 -19.83 6.26
N ASN A 264 21.11 -20.42 5.32
CA ASN A 264 21.55 -19.71 4.12
C ASN A 264 20.32 -19.21 3.31
N PRO A 265 20.10 -17.88 3.17
CA PRO A 265 18.90 -17.35 2.55
C PRO A 265 18.78 -17.68 1.07
N LEU A 266 19.90 -17.71 0.33
CA LEU A 266 19.92 -18.06 -1.09
C LEU A 266 19.56 -19.53 -1.29
N PHE A 267 20.14 -20.42 -0.48
CA PHE A 267 19.83 -21.83 -0.55
C PHE A 267 18.38 -22.10 -0.16
N TRP A 268 17.88 -21.46 0.90
CA TRP A 268 16.47 -21.52 1.28
C TRP A 268 15.57 -21.04 0.14
N LEU A 269 15.87 -19.90 -0.47
CA LEU A 269 15.05 -19.35 -1.55
C LEU A 269 15.03 -20.29 -2.77
N LEU A 270 16.17 -20.83 -3.18
CA LEU A 270 16.24 -21.81 -4.26
C LEU A 270 15.43 -23.06 -3.93
N GLN A 271 15.62 -23.65 -2.75
CA GLN A 271 14.85 -24.81 -2.33
C GLN A 271 13.35 -24.51 -2.29
N PHE A 272 12.96 -23.33 -1.81
CA PHE A 272 11.59 -22.87 -1.76
C PHE A 272 10.97 -22.76 -3.17
N LEU A 273 11.67 -22.12 -4.11
CA LEU A 273 11.16 -21.92 -5.48
C LEU A 273 10.99 -23.25 -6.25
N PHE A 274 11.91 -24.20 -6.05
CA PHE A 274 11.91 -25.50 -6.73
C PHE A 274 11.26 -26.63 -5.93
N GLN A 275 10.57 -26.30 -4.82
CA GLN A 275 10.04 -27.31 -3.89
C GLN A 275 8.93 -28.19 -4.50
N THR A 276 8.05 -27.61 -5.32
CA THR A 276 6.87 -28.30 -5.86
C THR A 276 6.69 -28.03 -7.36
N GLN A 277 6.07 -28.98 -8.05
CA GLN A 277 5.73 -28.82 -9.48
C GLN A 277 4.76 -27.66 -9.71
N THR A 278 3.85 -27.41 -8.77
CA THR A 278 2.92 -26.27 -8.83
C THR A 278 3.66 -24.94 -8.85
N ARG A 279 4.69 -24.77 -8.01
CA ARG A 279 5.54 -23.58 -8.00
C ARG A 279 6.28 -23.40 -9.32
N LEU A 280 6.82 -24.50 -9.87
CA LEU A 280 7.50 -24.45 -11.18
C LEU A 280 6.57 -24.01 -12.31
N TYR A 281 5.38 -24.60 -12.40
CA TYR A 281 4.39 -24.21 -13.42
C TYR A 281 3.96 -22.75 -13.27
N LEU A 282 3.74 -22.28 -12.04
CA LEU A 282 3.43 -20.87 -11.77
C LEU A 282 4.57 -19.95 -12.19
N LEU A 283 5.83 -20.29 -11.88
CA LEU A 283 6.99 -19.49 -12.27
C LEU A 283 7.12 -19.41 -13.79
N VAL A 284 6.99 -20.54 -14.51
CA VAL A 284 7.02 -20.54 -15.99
C VAL A 284 5.89 -19.66 -16.54
N TYR A 285 4.67 -19.84 -16.04
CA TYR A 285 3.52 -19.03 -16.45
C TYR A 285 3.73 -17.53 -16.18
N TRP A 286 4.23 -17.16 -15.01
CA TRP A 286 4.51 -15.75 -14.67
C TRP A 286 5.66 -15.17 -15.50
N THR A 287 6.67 -15.95 -15.85
CA THR A 287 7.72 -15.49 -16.78
C THR A 287 7.16 -15.18 -18.17
N PHE A 288 6.21 -16.00 -18.66
CA PHE A 288 5.49 -15.71 -19.91
C PHE A 288 4.66 -14.43 -19.80
N LEU A 289 3.92 -14.24 -18.70
CA LEU A 289 3.17 -13.00 -18.47
C LEU A 289 4.08 -11.76 -18.38
N ALA A 290 5.22 -11.86 -17.69
CA ALA A 290 6.20 -10.79 -17.62
C ALA A 290 6.77 -10.45 -19.00
N ALA A 291 7.10 -11.47 -19.81
CA ALA A 291 7.53 -11.28 -21.20
C ALA A 291 6.44 -10.60 -22.04
N SER A 292 5.17 -10.98 -21.85
CA SER A 292 4.03 -10.32 -22.52
C SER A 292 3.90 -8.84 -22.12
N ALA A 293 4.08 -8.52 -20.84
CA ALA A 293 4.06 -7.14 -20.34
C ALA A 293 5.20 -6.30 -20.95
N CYS A 294 6.41 -6.86 -21.05
CA CYS A 294 7.52 -6.24 -21.76
C CYS A 294 7.18 -6.04 -23.24
N GLY A 295 6.60 -7.05 -23.91
CA GLY A 295 6.13 -6.97 -25.29
C GLY A 295 5.14 -5.83 -25.51
N VAL A 296 4.18 -5.64 -24.60
CA VAL A 296 3.21 -4.52 -24.61
C VAL A 296 3.93 -3.17 -24.50
N VAL A 297 4.93 -3.03 -23.63
CA VAL A 297 5.73 -1.80 -23.49
C VAL A 297 6.52 -1.50 -24.77
N PHE A 298 7.19 -2.50 -25.33
CA PHE A 298 7.97 -2.34 -26.57
C PHE A 298 7.09 -2.01 -27.77
N TYR A 299 5.98 -2.74 -27.93
CA TYR A 299 5.02 -2.52 -29.02
C TYR A 299 4.47 -1.10 -29.02
N GLN A 300 4.06 -0.58 -27.86
CA GLN A 300 3.55 0.79 -27.77
C GLN A 300 4.60 1.85 -28.06
N ASN A 301 5.83 1.64 -27.59
CA ASN A 301 6.93 2.55 -27.89
C ASN A 301 7.31 2.52 -29.38
N ALA A 302 7.28 1.35 -30.02
CA ALA A 302 7.48 1.20 -31.47
C ALA A 302 6.38 1.93 -32.27
N LYS A 303 5.11 1.81 -31.84
CA LYS A 303 4.00 2.54 -32.45
C LYS A 303 4.17 4.06 -32.32
N ARG A 304 4.60 4.54 -31.15
CA ARG A 304 4.90 5.97 -30.90
C ARG A 304 5.99 6.50 -31.84
N SER A 305 7.02 5.72 -32.15
CA SER A 305 8.06 6.16 -33.09
C SER A 305 7.57 6.26 -34.54
N SER A 306 6.52 5.52 -34.91
CA SER A 306 5.96 5.52 -36.26
C SER A 306 4.93 6.63 -36.50
N GLU A 307 4.14 6.99 -35.49
CA GLU A 307 3.14 8.06 -35.57
C GLU A 307 3.72 9.33 -34.90
N SER A 308 4.12 10.34 -35.68
CA SER A 308 4.88 11.54 -35.23
C SER A 308 4.19 12.46 -34.19
N LYS A 309 3.11 12.02 -33.53
CA LYS A 309 2.39 12.79 -32.51
C LYS A 309 2.93 12.45 -31.11
N LYS A 310 2.92 13.46 -30.24
CA LYS A 310 3.25 13.34 -28.81
C LYS A 310 2.15 12.55 -28.08
N HIS A 311 2.06 11.25 -28.34
CA HIS A 311 1.04 10.37 -27.78
C HIS A 311 1.45 9.90 -26.37
N GLN A 312 0.58 10.13 -25.38
CA GLN A 312 0.65 9.49 -24.07
C GLN A 312 -0.22 8.23 -24.10
N ALA A 313 0.16 7.20 -23.34
CA ALA A 313 -0.61 5.96 -23.26
C ALA A 313 -2.03 6.24 -22.77
N SER A 314 -3.03 5.79 -23.55
CA SER A 314 -4.44 5.92 -23.21
C SER A 314 -4.78 5.15 -21.92
N THR A 315 -5.88 5.52 -21.27
CA THR A 315 -6.39 4.83 -20.07
C THR A 315 -6.53 3.33 -20.30
N ILE A 316 -7.10 2.93 -21.46
CA ILE A 316 -7.27 1.52 -21.86
C ILE A 316 -5.94 0.78 -21.87
N THR A 317 -4.90 1.43 -22.40
CA THR A 317 -3.58 0.85 -22.55
C THR A 317 -2.91 0.53 -21.21
N ARG A 318 -3.24 1.31 -20.18
CA ARG A 318 -2.78 1.08 -18.81
C ARG A 318 -3.53 -0.08 -18.12
N LYS A 319 -4.73 -0.39 -18.59
CA LYS A 319 -5.54 -1.50 -18.08
C LYS A 319 -5.06 -2.87 -18.58
N TYR A 320 -4.21 -2.93 -19.62
CA TYR A 320 -3.48 -4.16 -19.95
C TYR A 320 -2.63 -4.66 -18.77
N PHE A 321 -1.95 -3.75 -18.05
CA PHE A 321 -1.17 -4.14 -16.88
C PHE A 321 -2.05 -4.59 -15.71
N HIS A 322 -3.26 -4.05 -15.59
CA HIS A 322 -4.23 -4.50 -14.58
C HIS A 322 -4.73 -5.93 -14.90
N PHE A 323 -4.99 -6.21 -16.17
CA PHE A 323 -5.34 -7.56 -16.61
C PHE A 323 -4.19 -8.56 -16.37
N ILE A 324 -2.96 -8.19 -16.73
CA ILE A 324 -1.77 -9.05 -16.51
C ILE A 324 -1.55 -9.31 -15.01
N VAL A 325 -1.72 -8.30 -14.15
CA VAL A 325 -1.54 -8.50 -12.71
C VAL A 325 -2.67 -9.35 -12.11
N VAL A 326 -3.92 -9.24 -12.58
CA VAL A 326 -5.00 -10.18 -12.21
C VAL A 326 -4.66 -11.60 -12.65
N ALA A 327 -4.21 -11.78 -13.89
CA ALA A 327 -3.79 -13.06 -14.44
C ALA A 327 -2.59 -13.67 -13.69
N THR A 328 -1.79 -12.84 -13.02
CA THR A 328 -0.67 -13.27 -12.17
C THR A 328 -1.16 -13.66 -10.77
N TYR A 329 -1.97 -12.81 -10.13
CA TYR A 329 -2.37 -12.94 -8.73
C TYR A 329 -3.43 -14.01 -8.52
N VAL A 330 -4.44 -14.13 -9.38
CA VAL A 330 -5.52 -15.12 -9.21
C VAL A 330 -4.98 -16.55 -9.10
N PRO A 331 -4.18 -17.08 -10.06
CA PRO A 331 -3.63 -18.42 -9.92
C PRO A 331 -2.64 -18.52 -8.76
N GLY A 332 -1.89 -17.46 -8.44
CA GLY A 332 -1.05 -17.43 -7.24
C GLY A 332 -1.84 -17.57 -5.94
N LEU A 333 -2.99 -16.92 -5.83
CA LEU A 333 -3.86 -16.95 -4.65
C LEU A 333 -4.56 -18.31 -4.47
N ILE A 334 -4.92 -18.95 -5.58
CA ILE A 334 -5.58 -20.27 -5.60
C ILE A 334 -4.56 -21.38 -5.32
N TYR A 335 -3.42 -21.38 -6.02
CA TYR A 335 -2.52 -22.53 -6.04
C TYR A 335 -1.35 -22.42 -5.03
N ASP A 336 -0.78 -21.24 -4.80
CA ASP A 336 0.32 -21.07 -3.83
C ASP A 336 0.49 -19.61 -3.34
N ARG A 337 -0.19 -19.28 -2.24
CA ARG A 337 -0.15 -17.94 -1.61
C ARG A 337 1.22 -17.58 -1.05
N GLN A 338 2.02 -18.56 -0.64
CA GLN A 338 3.36 -18.32 -0.09
C GLN A 338 4.32 -17.94 -1.21
N LEU A 339 4.29 -18.66 -2.34
CA LEU A 339 5.07 -18.31 -3.52
C LEU A 339 4.70 -16.91 -4.01
N LEU A 340 3.40 -16.58 -4.10
CA LEU A 340 2.94 -15.25 -4.51
C LEU A 340 3.46 -14.16 -3.55
N TYR A 341 3.46 -14.40 -2.24
CA TYR A 341 4.02 -13.47 -1.27
C TYR A 341 5.51 -13.23 -1.52
N VAL A 342 6.32 -14.28 -1.62
CA VAL A 342 7.78 -14.15 -1.81
C VAL A 342 8.09 -13.49 -3.16
N ALA A 343 7.40 -13.91 -4.22
CA ALA A 343 7.57 -13.34 -5.56
C ALA A 343 7.19 -11.86 -5.60
N SER A 344 6.08 -11.45 -4.97
CA SER A 344 5.66 -10.04 -4.94
C SER A 344 6.62 -9.16 -4.14
N VAL A 345 7.21 -9.65 -3.05
CA VAL A 345 8.27 -8.93 -2.32
C VAL A 345 9.52 -8.75 -3.19
N LEU A 346 9.93 -9.80 -3.90
CA LEU A 346 11.05 -9.71 -4.83
C LEU A 346 10.76 -8.74 -5.97
N CYS A 347 9.56 -8.77 -6.54
CA CYS A 347 9.11 -7.82 -7.55
C CYS A 347 9.12 -6.38 -7.03
N LEU A 348 8.71 -6.14 -5.77
CA LEU A 348 8.80 -4.81 -5.17
C LEU A 348 10.25 -4.32 -5.14
N ALA A 349 11.18 -5.17 -4.68
CA ALA A 349 12.60 -4.83 -4.64
C ALA A 349 13.15 -4.53 -6.05
N VAL A 350 12.78 -5.34 -7.06
CA VAL A 350 13.17 -5.14 -8.46
C VAL A 350 12.58 -3.85 -9.02
N PHE A 351 11.31 -3.55 -8.78
CA PHE A 351 10.66 -2.33 -9.29
C PHE A 351 11.32 -1.08 -8.71
N VAL A 352 11.57 -1.06 -7.39
CA VAL A 352 12.26 0.05 -6.73
C VAL A 352 13.71 0.17 -7.22
N PHE A 353 14.41 -0.95 -7.43
CA PHE A 353 15.77 -0.93 -7.98
C PHE A 353 15.82 -0.38 -9.41
N LEU A 354 14.93 -0.84 -10.30
CA LEU A 354 14.82 -0.33 -11.67
C LEU A 354 14.46 1.16 -11.68
N GLU A 355 13.66 1.59 -10.71
CA GLU A 355 13.32 2.99 -10.53
C GLU A 355 14.54 3.82 -10.08
N TYR A 356 15.43 3.29 -9.25
CA TYR A 356 16.73 3.93 -8.95
C TYR A 356 17.62 4.00 -10.19
N VAL A 357 17.72 2.91 -10.98
CA VAL A 357 18.47 2.90 -12.25
C VAL A 357 17.95 3.96 -13.21
N ARG A 358 16.62 4.10 -13.33
CA ARG A 358 15.95 5.12 -14.16
C ARG A 358 16.17 6.54 -13.61
N TYR A 359 15.99 6.73 -12.31
CA TYR A 359 16.08 8.03 -11.66
C TYR A 359 17.50 8.60 -11.76
N PHE A 360 18.50 7.81 -11.34
CA PHE A 360 19.92 8.18 -11.36
C PHE A 360 20.60 7.98 -12.72
N ARG A 361 19.88 7.65 -13.81
CA ARG A 361 20.46 7.52 -15.16
C ARG A 361 21.58 6.47 -15.27
N ILE A 362 21.53 5.42 -14.46
CA ILE A 362 22.59 4.42 -14.36
C ILE A 362 22.70 3.64 -15.68
N LYS A 363 23.89 3.59 -16.26
CA LYS A 363 24.17 2.87 -17.51
C LYS A 363 24.24 1.35 -17.29
N PRO A 364 23.88 0.54 -18.30
CA PRO A 364 23.43 0.94 -19.64
C PRO A 364 21.93 1.26 -19.74
N PHE A 365 21.11 0.91 -18.74
CA PHE A 365 19.66 0.85 -18.89
C PHE A 365 18.89 2.12 -18.50
N GLY A 366 19.48 3.04 -17.73
CA GLY A 366 18.76 4.17 -17.12
C GLY A 366 18.07 5.08 -18.14
N GLN A 367 18.75 5.39 -19.26
CA GLN A 367 18.15 6.20 -20.32
C GLN A 367 17.07 5.43 -21.10
N THR A 368 17.29 4.13 -21.35
CA THR A 368 16.32 3.25 -22.00
C THR A 368 15.03 3.15 -21.19
N LEU A 369 15.14 2.88 -19.88
CA LEU A 369 14.00 2.83 -18.97
C LEU A 369 13.23 4.15 -18.95
N ARG A 370 13.94 5.28 -18.88
CA ARG A 370 13.30 6.60 -18.90
C ARG A 370 12.53 6.84 -20.19
N HIS A 371 13.10 6.47 -21.34
CA HIS A 371 12.44 6.60 -22.62
C HIS A 371 11.17 5.73 -22.69
N LEU A 372 11.31 4.43 -22.39
CA LEU A 372 10.20 3.45 -22.45
C LEU A 372 9.05 3.81 -21.51
N LEU A 373 9.37 4.25 -20.29
CA LEU A 373 8.36 4.58 -19.27
C LEU A 373 7.73 5.97 -19.46
N SER A 374 8.37 6.88 -20.22
CA SER A 374 7.85 8.23 -20.45
C SER A 374 6.46 8.25 -21.11
N LEU A 375 6.13 7.22 -21.88
CA LEU A 375 4.82 7.07 -22.54
C LEU A 375 3.69 6.80 -21.52
N PHE A 376 4.02 6.24 -20.36
CA PHE A 376 3.04 5.78 -19.36
C PHE A 376 2.83 6.75 -18.20
N LEU A 377 3.54 7.87 -18.17
CA LEU A 377 3.41 8.90 -17.12
C LEU A 377 2.02 9.54 -17.14
N ASP A 378 1.50 9.88 -15.95
CA ASP A 378 0.30 10.70 -15.77
C ASP A 378 0.51 11.83 -14.75
N GLU A 379 -0.60 12.51 -14.43
CA GLU A 379 -0.69 13.56 -13.41
C GLU A 379 -0.31 13.08 -12.00
N ARG A 380 -0.35 11.76 -11.73
CA ARG A 380 -0.01 11.18 -10.41
C ARG A 380 1.51 11.06 -10.27
N ASP A 381 2.23 10.83 -11.37
CA ASP A 381 3.70 10.75 -11.44
C ASP A 381 4.35 12.13 -11.68
N SER A 382 4.00 13.13 -10.86
CA SER A 382 4.50 14.51 -10.98
C SER A 382 5.87 14.76 -10.34
N GLY A 383 6.33 13.82 -9.51
CA GLY A 383 7.60 13.89 -8.79
C GLY A 383 8.76 13.26 -9.54
N PRO A 384 9.96 13.19 -8.92
CA PRO A 384 11.12 12.50 -9.47
C PRO A 384 10.88 11.00 -9.72
N LEU A 385 10.07 10.35 -8.87
CA LEU A 385 9.75 8.93 -8.96
C LEU A 385 8.43 8.69 -9.69
N ILE A 386 8.38 7.57 -10.41
CA ILE A 386 7.18 7.00 -11.02
C ILE A 386 6.63 5.98 -10.03
N LEU A 387 5.52 6.31 -9.37
CA LEU A 387 4.96 5.50 -8.29
C LEU A 387 3.77 4.67 -8.74
N THR A 388 3.09 5.03 -9.83
CA THR A 388 1.84 4.38 -10.25
C THR A 388 1.96 2.86 -10.42
N HIS A 389 3.05 2.37 -11.02
CA HIS A 389 3.29 0.93 -11.22
C HIS A 389 3.70 0.22 -9.92
N ILE A 390 4.41 0.91 -9.03
CA ILE A 390 4.74 0.41 -7.68
C ILE A 390 3.45 0.31 -6.85
N TYR A 391 2.57 1.30 -6.92
CA TYR A 391 1.31 1.31 -6.20
C TYR A 391 0.32 0.28 -6.73
N LEU A 392 0.34 -0.04 -8.03
CA LEU A 392 -0.41 -1.18 -8.56
C LEU A 392 0.08 -2.49 -7.92
N LEU A 393 1.39 -2.71 -7.85
CA LEU A 393 1.95 -3.89 -7.18
C LEU A 393 1.60 -3.91 -5.69
N LEU A 394 1.75 -2.79 -4.98
CA LEU A 394 1.39 -2.68 -3.56
C LEU A 394 -0.11 -2.93 -3.33
N GLY A 395 -0.98 -2.38 -4.17
CA GLY A 395 -2.43 -2.60 -4.08
C GLY A 395 -2.83 -4.06 -4.16
N MET A 396 -2.17 -4.81 -5.03
CA MET A 396 -2.39 -6.25 -5.18
C MET A 396 -1.74 -7.05 -4.02
N SER A 397 -0.60 -6.59 -3.50
CA SER A 397 0.23 -7.35 -2.56
C SER A 397 -0.08 -7.11 -1.09
N LEU A 398 -0.46 -5.88 -0.71
CA LEU A 398 -0.72 -5.53 0.70
C LEU A 398 -1.79 -6.43 1.34
N PRO A 399 -2.92 -6.77 0.67
CA PRO A 399 -3.87 -7.72 1.22
C PRO A 399 -3.31 -9.13 1.46
N VAL A 400 -2.29 -9.53 0.69
CA VAL A 400 -1.58 -10.80 0.87
C VAL A 400 -0.53 -10.69 1.98
N TRP A 401 0.15 -9.54 2.09
CA TRP A 401 1.21 -9.32 3.06
C TRP A 401 0.70 -9.07 4.48
N LEU A 402 -0.41 -8.36 4.58
CA LEU A 402 -1.06 -7.98 5.84
C LEU A 402 -2.10 -9.02 6.30
N PHE A 403 -2.27 -10.11 5.54
CA PHE A 403 -3.16 -11.20 5.95
C PHE A 403 -2.62 -11.89 7.22
N PRO A 404 -3.42 -11.99 8.30
CA PRO A 404 -2.95 -12.54 9.56
C PRO A 404 -2.93 -14.07 9.52
N ARG A 405 -1.93 -14.64 8.82
CA ARG A 405 -1.78 -16.10 8.59
C ARG A 405 -1.88 -16.92 9.86
N SER A 406 -1.23 -16.48 10.93
CA SER A 406 -1.23 -17.17 12.22
C SER A 406 -2.59 -17.15 12.92
N CYS A 407 -3.46 -16.20 12.57
CA CYS A 407 -4.83 -16.10 13.09
C CYS A 407 -5.85 -16.80 12.17
N ALA A 408 -5.39 -17.43 11.08
CA ALA A 408 -6.21 -18.22 10.16
C ALA A 408 -5.76 -19.70 10.23
N PRO A 409 -6.19 -20.47 11.25
CA PRO A 409 -5.66 -21.81 11.53
C PRO A 409 -5.84 -22.84 10.38
N LYS A 410 -6.77 -22.59 9.43
CA LYS A 410 -6.96 -23.41 8.22
C LYS A 410 -6.40 -22.74 6.95
N GLY A 411 -5.62 -21.68 7.08
CA GLY A 411 -5.14 -20.87 5.95
C GLY A 411 -6.20 -19.95 5.32
N THR A 412 -7.43 -19.96 5.83
CA THR A 412 -8.53 -19.07 5.43
C THR A 412 -9.27 -18.55 6.67
N LEU A 413 -9.79 -17.33 6.57
CA LEU A 413 -10.72 -16.78 7.55
C LEU A 413 -12.15 -17.21 7.19
N PRO A 414 -13.06 -17.37 8.18
CA PRO A 414 -14.44 -17.73 7.90
C PRO A 414 -15.22 -16.58 7.24
N GLY A 415 -16.24 -16.93 6.43
CA GLY A 415 -17.16 -15.96 5.86
C GLY A 415 -16.48 -15.01 4.87
N ALA A 416 -16.82 -13.72 4.95
CA ALA A 416 -16.26 -12.67 4.10
C ALA A 416 -14.73 -12.57 4.22
N GLY A 417 -14.17 -12.96 5.38
CA GLY A 417 -12.74 -12.97 5.62
C GLY A 417 -11.95 -13.86 4.64
N ALA A 418 -12.58 -14.89 4.06
CA ALA A 418 -11.95 -15.76 3.08
C ALA A 418 -11.50 -15.00 1.81
N LEU A 419 -12.15 -13.87 1.50
CA LEU A 419 -11.85 -13.02 0.35
C LEU A 419 -10.77 -11.96 0.63
N VAL A 420 -10.27 -11.85 1.87
CA VAL A 420 -9.30 -10.80 2.24
C VAL A 420 -8.05 -10.80 1.35
N PRO A 421 -7.40 -11.94 1.04
CA PRO A 421 -6.25 -11.97 0.12
C PRO A 421 -6.60 -11.52 -1.30
N TYR A 422 -7.87 -11.60 -1.71
CA TYR A 422 -8.37 -11.20 -3.01
C TYR A 422 -8.74 -9.71 -3.08
N SER A 423 -8.65 -8.94 -2.00
CA SER A 423 -9.05 -7.52 -1.98
C SER A 423 -8.40 -6.68 -3.07
N GLY A 424 -7.12 -6.91 -3.37
CA GLY A 424 -6.42 -6.21 -4.46
C GLY A 424 -6.96 -6.59 -5.84
N VAL A 425 -7.18 -7.89 -6.06
CA VAL A 425 -7.79 -8.42 -7.30
C VAL A 425 -9.18 -7.84 -7.50
N LEU A 426 -10.03 -7.83 -6.46
CA LEU A 426 -11.40 -7.36 -6.56
C LEU A 426 -11.46 -5.84 -6.74
N ALA A 427 -10.79 -5.06 -5.90
CA ALA A 427 -10.91 -3.60 -5.91
C ALA A 427 -10.20 -2.97 -7.12
N VAL A 428 -8.94 -3.32 -7.36
CA VAL A 428 -8.10 -2.67 -8.39
C VAL A 428 -8.06 -3.49 -9.68
N GLY A 429 -7.86 -4.80 -9.56
CA GLY A 429 -7.79 -5.68 -10.71
C GLY A 429 -9.08 -5.71 -11.54
N VAL A 430 -10.21 -5.93 -10.88
CA VAL A 430 -11.54 -6.06 -11.50
C VAL A 430 -12.31 -4.74 -11.43
N GLY A 431 -12.54 -4.21 -10.23
CA GLY A 431 -13.37 -3.03 -9.99
C GLY A 431 -12.93 -1.79 -10.77
N ASP A 432 -11.75 -1.25 -10.45
CA ASP A 432 -11.18 -0.07 -11.12
C ASP A 432 -10.99 -0.29 -12.65
N THR A 433 -10.63 -1.51 -13.07
CA THR A 433 -10.52 -1.82 -14.50
C THR A 433 -11.87 -1.69 -15.21
N ILE A 434 -12.90 -2.39 -14.73
CA ILE A 434 -14.23 -2.38 -15.35
C ILE A 434 -14.87 -1.00 -15.25
N ALA A 435 -14.75 -0.32 -14.10
CA ALA A 435 -15.23 1.05 -13.92
C ALA A 435 -14.65 2.00 -14.99
N SER A 436 -13.34 1.93 -15.22
CA SER A 436 -12.66 2.81 -16.16
C SER A 436 -12.97 2.48 -17.63
N VAL A 437 -13.08 1.21 -18.00
CA VAL A 437 -13.37 0.79 -19.37
C VAL A 437 -14.81 1.14 -19.71
N PHE A 438 -15.78 0.60 -18.97
CA PHE A 438 -17.20 0.85 -19.24
C PHE A 438 -17.60 2.28 -18.94
N GLY A 439 -17.03 2.90 -17.90
CA GLY A 439 -17.33 4.29 -17.58
C GLY A 439 -16.83 5.27 -18.62
N SER A 440 -15.77 4.95 -19.38
CA SER A 440 -15.28 5.81 -20.47
C SER A 440 -15.94 5.53 -21.81
N THR A 441 -16.47 4.33 -22.05
CA THR A 441 -17.11 3.95 -23.31
C THR A 441 -18.64 4.11 -23.31
N MET A 442 -19.29 3.82 -22.18
CA MET A 442 -20.75 3.75 -22.04
C MET A 442 -21.30 4.67 -20.94
N GLY A 443 -20.44 5.40 -20.23
CA GLY A 443 -20.88 6.25 -19.13
C GLY A 443 -21.47 7.57 -19.60
N GLU A 444 -22.74 7.82 -19.29
CA GLU A 444 -23.44 9.05 -19.61
C GLU A 444 -23.61 9.93 -18.37
N ILE A 445 -24.01 9.32 -17.24
CA ILE A 445 -24.34 10.01 -16.00
C ILE A 445 -23.09 10.13 -15.13
N LYS A 446 -22.57 11.34 -14.97
CA LYS A 446 -21.40 11.62 -14.13
C LYS A 446 -21.80 11.83 -12.67
N TRP A 447 -20.98 11.31 -11.75
CA TRP A 447 -21.13 11.59 -10.32
C TRP A 447 -20.85 13.07 -10.02
N PRO A 448 -21.63 13.74 -9.15
CA PRO A 448 -21.47 15.16 -8.86
C PRO A 448 -20.06 15.55 -8.38
N GLY A 449 -19.42 16.43 -9.14
CA GLY A 449 -18.10 16.97 -8.83
C GLY A 449 -16.95 15.98 -9.09
N THR A 450 -17.16 14.94 -9.90
CA THR A 450 -16.12 14.00 -10.33
C THR A 450 -16.15 13.83 -11.86
N LYS A 451 -15.10 13.23 -12.42
CA LYS A 451 -15.08 12.81 -13.84
C LYS A 451 -15.60 11.37 -14.04
N LYS A 452 -15.94 10.67 -12.95
CA LYS A 452 -16.34 9.27 -12.93
C LYS A 452 -17.84 9.15 -13.17
N THR A 453 -18.28 8.01 -13.70
CA THR A 453 -19.66 7.79 -14.14
C THR A 453 -20.38 6.78 -13.26
N PHE A 454 -21.69 6.97 -13.09
CA PHE A 454 -22.57 6.08 -12.34
C PHE A 454 -22.56 4.67 -12.94
N GLU A 455 -22.62 4.58 -14.26
CA GLU A 455 -22.58 3.32 -15.01
C GLU A 455 -21.26 2.59 -14.80
N GLY A 456 -20.14 3.33 -14.76
CA GLY A 456 -18.83 2.78 -14.40
C GLY A 456 -18.83 2.16 -13.00
N THR A 457 -19.38 2.88 -12.00
CA THR A 457 -19.48 2.36 -10.64
C THR A 457 -20.37 1.12 -10.54
N MET A 458 -21.55 1.12 -11.17
CA MET A 458 -22.47 -0.02 -11.12
C MET A 458 -21.89 -1.26 -11.81
N THR A 459 -21.31 -1.09 -13.00
CA THR A 459 -20.65 -2.19 -13.72
C THR A 459 -19.46 -2.77 -12.95
N ALA A 460 -18.71 -1.94 -12.22
CA ALA A 460 -17.65 -2.39 -11.33
C ALA A 460 -18.17 -3.24 -10.16
N ILE A 461 -19.30 -2.87 -9.56
CA ILE A 461 -19.95 -3.66 -8.51
C ILE A 461 -20.38 -5.03 -9.07
N PHE A 462 -21.08 -5.04 -10.22
CA PHE A 462 -21.50 -6.28 -10.87
C PHE A 462 -20.31 -7.18 -11.22
N ALA A 463 -19.24 -6.62 -11.79
CA ALA A 463 -18.06 -7.39 -12.15
C ALA A 463 -17.33 -7.97 -10.92
N GLN A 464 -17.26 -7.23 -9.82
CA GLN A 464 -16.70 -7.74 -8.57
C GLN A 464 -17.54 -8.88 -7.99
N ILE A 465 -18.86 -8.82 -8.06
CA ILE A 465 -19.75 -9.92 -7.62
C ILE A 465 -19.53 -11.16 -8.50
N ILE A 466 -19.43 -10.99 -9.81
CA ILE A 466 -19.11 -12.09 -10.75
C ILE A 466 -17.73 -12.68 -10.42
N ALA A 467 -16.74 -11.83 -10.16
CA ALA A 467 -15.41 -12.29 -9.77
C ALA A 467 -15.42 -13.09 -8.47
N VAL A 468 -16.20 -12.66 -7.46
CA VAL A 468 -16.42 -13.44 -6.23
C VAL A 468 -17.05 -14.79 -6.56
N ALA A 469 -18.08 -14.85 -7.41
CA ALA A 469 -18.68 -16.11 -7.83
C ALA A 469 -17.68 -17.05 -8.53
N LEU A 470 -16.82 -16.51 -9.41
CA LEU A 470 -15.75 -17.28 -10.04
C LEU A 470 -14.72 -17.78 -9.02
N ILE A 471 -14.34 -16.96 -8.04
CA ILE A 471 -13.44 -17.37 -6.97
C ILE A 471 -14.03 -18.55 -6.18
N LEU A 472 -15.34 -18.56 -5.90
CA LEU A 472 -15.98 -19.69 -5.21
C LEU A 472 -15.96 -20.98 -6.02
N ILE A 473 -15.99 -20.88 -7.35
CA ILE A 473 -15.95 -22.04 -8.24
C ILE A 473 -14.52 -22.61 -8.30
N PHE A 474 -13.50 -21.76 -8.37
CA PHE A 474 -12.12 -22.17 -8.62
C PHE A 474 -11.25 -22.32 -7.36
N ASP A 475 -11.57 -21.63 -6.26
CA ASP A 475 -10.87 -21.74 -4.97
C ASP A 475 -11.74 -22.48 -3.95
N SER A 476 -11.58 -23.79 -3.87
CA SER A 476 -12.31 -24.63 -2.90
C SER A 476 -12.00 -24.30 -1.44
N SER A 477 -10.98 -23.49 -1.15
CA SER A 477 -10.67 -23.05 0.23
C SER A 477 -11.57 -21.91 0.70
N VAL A 478 -12.26 -21.22 -0.22
CA VAL A 478 -13.11 -20.06 0.07
C VAL A 478 -14.52 -20.52 0.38
N ASN A 479 -14.99 -20.21 1.59
CA ASN A 479 -16.38 -20.43 1.99
C ASN A 479 -16.96 -19.17 2.67
N LEU A 480 -17.98 -18.60 2.03
CA LEU A 480 -18.57 -17.32 2.44
C LEU A 480 -19.69 -17.47 3.49
N ASN A 481 -20.18 -18.68 3.76
CA ASN A 481 -21.35 -18.89 4.64
C ASN A 481 -22.49 -17.89 4.32
N ALA A 482 -23.07 -17.22 5.33
CA ALA A 482 -24.16 -16.25 5.18
C ALA A 482 -23.70 -14.79 4.99
N SER A 483 -22.44 -14.56 4.58
CA SER A 483 -21.85 -13.20 4.54
C SER A 483 -22.08 -12.40 3.25
N TYR A 484 -22.93 -12.88 2.34
CA TYR A 484 -23.17 -12.25 1.03
C TYR A 484 -23.59 -10.78 1.11
N ALA A 485 -24.49 -10.43 2.05
CA ALA A 485 -24.94 -9.05 2.22
C ALA A 485 -23.79 -8.12 2.63
N TRP A 486 -22.89 -8.61 3.49
CA TRP A 486 -21.71 -7.86 3.92
C TRP A 486 -20.70 -7.68 2.79
N ILE A 487 -20.49 -8.71 1.96
CA ILE A 487 -19.62 -8.65 0.79
C ILE A 487 -20.17 -7.64 -0.22
N LEU A 488 -21.48 -7.68 -0.51
CA LEU A 488 -22.13 -6.72 -1.39
C LEU A 488 -21.98 -5.28 -0.87
N ALA A 489 -22.21 -5.05 0.43
CA ALA A 489 -22.01 -3.76 1.05
C ALA A 489 -20.55 -3.28 0.95
N SER A 490 -19.59 -4.16 1.20
CA SER A 490 -18.15 -3.88 1.14
C SER A 490 -17.71 -3.47 -0.27
N VAL A 491 -18.07 -4.27 -1.28
CA VAL A 491 -17.77 -4.01 -2.69
C VAL A 491 -18.45 -2.71 -3.17
N SER A 492 -19.70 -2.48 -2.78
CA SER A 492 -20.44 -1.26 -3.15
C SER A 492 -19.80 -0.02 -2.55
N LEU A 493 -19.42 -0.07 -1.27
CA LEU A 493 -18.81 1.05 -0.57
C LEU A 493 -17.43 1.42 -1.15
N VAL A 494 -16.60 0.42 -1.49
CA VAL A 494 -15.30 0.62 -2.13
C VAL A 494 -15.44 1.12 -3.57
N SER A 495 -16.43 0.63 -4.32
CA SER A 495 -16.70 1.12 -5.69
C SER A 495 -17.22 2.56 -5.68
N LEU A 496 -18.01 2.95 -4.69
CA LEU A 496 -18.38 4.34 -4.47
C LEU A 496 -17.18 5.19 -4.04
N LEU A 497 -16.28 4.65 -3.22
CA LEU A 497 -15.05 5.34 -2.82
C LEU A 497 -14.14 5.62 -4.03
N GLU A 498 -14.02 4.67 -4.96
CA GLU A 498 -13.33 4.84 -6.25
C GLU A 498 -13.89 6.02 -7.05
N ALA A 499 -15.21 6.18 -7.08
CA ALA A 499 -15.86 7.24 -7.84
C ALA A 499 -15.52 8.64 -7.32
N TYR A 500 -15.28 8.79 -6.01
CA TYR A 500 -15.12 10.08 -5.34
C TYR A 500 -13.69 10.40 -4.88
N THR A 501 -12.82 9.40 -4.76
CA THR A 501 -11.44 9.63 -4.33
C THR A 501 -10.60 10.26 -5.43
N THR A 502 -9.73 11.19 -5.04
CA THR A 502 -8.71 11.79 -5.92
C THR A 502 -7.30 11.33 -5.57
N GLN A 503 -7.17 10.48 -4.56
CA GLN A 503 -5.92 9.81 -4.20
C GLN A 503 -5.58 8.71 -5.20
N ILE A 504 -4.39 8.11 -5.07
CA ILE A 504 -4.07 6.92 -5.85
C ILE A 504 -4.89 5.73 -5.33
N ASP A 505 -6.02 5.51 -6.01
CA ASP A 505 -6.94 4.37 -5.93
C ASP A 505 -6.23 3.01 -5.80
N ASN A 506 -5.15 2.80 -6.56
CA ASN A 506 -4.36 1.56 -6.51
C ASN A 506 -3.85 1.21 -5.10
N LEU A 507 -3.54 2.21 -4.27
CA LEU A 507 -3.08 1.97 -2.89
C LEU A 507 -4.25 1.90 -1.91
N LEU A 508 -5.24 2.77 -2.08
CA LEU A 508 -6.28 3.01 -1.07
C LEU A 508 -7.39 1.95 -1.11
N LEU A 509 -7.93 1.64 -2.29
CA LEU A 509 -9.13 0.82 -2.43
C LEU A 509 -8.94 -0.62 -1.92
N PRO A 510 -7.82 -1.32 -2.21
CA PRO A 510 -7.60 -2.66 -1.69
C PRO A 510 -7.56 -2.73 -0.16
N LEU A 511 -7.00 -1.70 0.49
CA LEU A 511 -6.89 -1.64 1.95
C LEU A 511 -8.26 -1.44 2.59
N TYR A 512 -9.10 -0.58 2.01
CA TYR A 512 -10.48 -0.41 2.48
C TYR A 512 -11.33 -1.65 2.28
N LEU A 513 -11.19 -2.33 1.14
CA LEU A 513 -11.89 -3.60 0.92
C LEU A 513 -11.39 -4.68 1.90
N GLN A 514 -10.09 -4.77 2.13
CA GLN A 514 -9.51 -5.66 3.13
C GLN A 514 -10.07 -5.39 4.53
N ILE A 515 -10.11 -4.11 4.96
CA ILE A 515 -10.64 -3.73 6.28
C ILE A 515 -12.10 -4.17 6.41
N MET A 516 -12.93 -3.91 5.40
CA MET A 516 -14.35 -4.29 5.43
C MET A 516 -14.55 -5.81 5.42
N LEU A 517 -13.78 -6.55 4.62
CA LEU A 517 -13.85 -8.02 4.59
C LEU A 517 -13.30 -8.66 5.87
N MET A 518 -12.40 -7.97 6.58
CA MET A 518 -11.87 -8.38 7.88
C MET A 518 -12.74 -7.96 9.06
N ALA A 519 -13.57 -6.92 8.98
CA ALA A 519 -14.57 -6.61 9.99
C ALA A 519 -15.61 -7.73 10.08
#